data_AF-A0A835AWR3-F1
#
_entry.id   AF-A0A835AWR3-F1
#
_cell.length_a   1.000
_cell.length_b   1.000
_cell.length_c   1.000
_cell.angle_alpha   90.00
_cell.angle_beta   90.00
_cell.angle_gamma   90.00
#
_symmetry.space_group_name_H-M   'P 1'
#
loop_
_entity.id
_entity.type
_entity.pdbx_description
1 polymer ?
#
loop_
_entity_poly.entity_id
_entity_poly.type
_entity_poly.pdbx_seq_one_letter_code
_entity_poly.pdbx_strand_id
1 'polypeptide(L)'
;MQKCHLHSTSPPGAGGAFTAHRRSSESEDTGFSFVGCKLTGLGVGTSILGRPWGPYSRVVFALSFMSSTVRPEGWDDWNDPAKQRTAFYGQYQCYGEGSKTDGRVAWSHDLSQAQAAPFITKAWVSGQEWLR
;
A
#
# COMPACT_ATOMS: atom_id res chain seq x y z
N MET A 1 -1.06 7.71 -7.52
CA MET A 1 -1.40 7.03 -8.79
C MET A 1 -2.90 6.79 -8.84
N GLN A 2 -3.54 6.95 -10.00
CA GLN A 2 -4.98 6.71 -10.16
C GLN A 2 -5.25 5.83 -11.38
N LYS A 3 -6.08 4.80 -11.23
CA LYS A 3 -6.50 3.90 -12.33
C LYS A 3 -5.34 3.26 -13.10
N CYS A 4 -4.25 2.94 -12.39
CA CYS A 4 -3.06 2.30 -12.97
C CYS A 4 -3.09 0.78 -12.80
N HIS A 5 -2.35 0.07 -13.65
CA HIS A 5 -2.09 -1.35 -13.48
C HIS A 5 -0.65 -1.55 -12.98
N LEU A 6 -0.51 -2.12 -11.78
CA LEU A 6 0.76 -2.56 -11.22
C LEU A 6 0.86 -4.08 -11.40
N HIS A 7 1.85 -4.53 -12.17
CA HIS A 7 2.10 -5.95 -12.43
C HIS A 7 3.44 -6.37 -11.82
N SER A 8 3.40 -7.26 -10.83
CA SER A 8 4.60 -7.85 -10.24
C SER A 8 5.13 -8.98 -11.12
N THR A 9 6.39 -8.86 -11.53
CA THR A 9 7.13 -9.90 -12.25
C THR A 9 7.91 -10.84 -11.33
N SER A 10 7.67 -10.76 -10.01
CA SER A 10 8.36 -11.62 -9.04
C SER A 10 7.93 -13.08 -9.22
N PRO A 11 8.87 -14.01 -9.48
CA PRO A 11 8.55 -15.42 -9.58
C PRO A 11 8.19 -16.01 -8.20
N PRO A 12 7.49 -17.15 -8.15
CA PRO A 12 7.23 -17.85 -6.90
C PRO A 12 8.51 -18.09 -6.09
N GLY A 13 8.46 -17.78 -4.79
CA GLY A 13 9.59 -17.94 -3.87
C GLY A 13 10.60 -16.78 -3.83
N ALA A 14 10.60 -15.84 -4.78
CA ALA A 14 11.56 -14.72 -4.78
C ALA A 14 11.18 -13.57 -3.84
N GLY A 15 9.89 -13.37 -3.56
CA GLY A 15 9.40 -12.35 -2.61
C GLY A 15 9.48 -10.91 -3.13
N GLY A 16 8.51 -10.50 -3.96
CA GLY A 16 8.40 -9.14 -4.46
C GLY A 16 7.70 -8.18 -3.48
N ALA A 17 7.84 -6.88 -3.70
CA ALA A 17 7.09 -5.84 -3.01
C ALA A 17 6.63 -4.77 -4.01
N PHE A 18 5.35 -4.38 -3.96
CA PHE A 18 4.84 -3.30 -4.82
C PHE A 18 5.39 -1.92 -4.42
N THR A 19 5.71 -1.73 -3.14
CA THR A 19 6.12 -0.41 -2.62
C THR A 19 7.25 -0.51 -1.60
N ALA A 20 8.10 0.52 -1.60
CA ALA A 20 9.14 0.74 -0.59
C ALA A 20 9.31 2.23 -0.32
N HIS A 21 8.31 2.85 0.33
CA HIS A 21 8.33 4.30 0.56
C HIS A 21 9.32 4.67 1.67
N ARG A 22 10.05 5.77 1.51
CA ARG A 22 10.91 6.35 2.54
C ARG A 22 10.42 7.72 2.93
N ARG A 23 10.05 7.82 4.20
CA ARG A 23 9.70 9.05 4.91
C ARG A 23 10.49 9.06 6.21
N SER A 24 11.18 10.16 6.47
CA SER A 24 12.19 10.22 7.54
C SER A 24 11.62 10.76 8.86
N SER A 25 10.57 11.58 8.80
CA SER A 25 9.91 12.16 9.96
C SER A 25 8.39 12.23 9.81
N GLU A 26 7.69 12.43 10.93
CA GLU A 26 6.25 12.69 10.96
C GLU A 26 5.86 14.02 10.29
N SER A 27 6.74 15.02 10.32
CA SER A 27 6.49 16.34 9.74
C SER A 27 6.53 16.38 8.20
N GLU A 28 7.17 15.41 7.56
CA GLU A 28 7.19 15.32 6.09
C GLU A 28 5.79 14.93 5.58
N ASP A 29 5.16 15.74 4.74
CA ASP A 29 3.86 15.36 4.15
C ASP A 29 4.02 14.57 2.84
N THR A 30 4.66 13.40 2.94
CA THR A 30 4.94 12.51 1.80
C THR A 30 4.30 11.14 1.98
N GLY A 31 4.10 10.41 0.88
CA GLY A 31 3.53 9.07 0.90
C GLY A 31 3.11 8.59 -0.48
N PHE A 32 2.87 7.29 -0.61
CA PHE A 32 2.26 6.74 -1.81
C PHE A 32 0.77 6.49 -1.61
N SER A 33 -0.04 7.02 -2.53
CA SER A 33 -1.48 6.74 -2.62
C SER A 33 -1.81 6.11 -3.96
N PHE A 34 -2.50 4.97 -3.93
CA PHE A 34 -2.96 4.22 -5.10
C PHE A 34 -4.49 4.13 -5.05
N VAL A 35 -5.17 4.77 -6.01
CA VAL A 35 -6.63 4.88 -6.02
C VAL A 35 -7.19 4.23 -7.28
N GLY A 36 -8.07 3.24 -7.12
CA GLY A 36 -8.69 2.58 -8.27
C GLY A 36 -7.71 1.76 -9.12
N CYS A 37 -6.58 1.33 -8.55
CA CYS A 37 -5.55 0.60 -9.27
C CYS A 37 -5.86 -0.90 -9.37
N LYS A 38 -5.16 -1.59 -10.27
CA LYS A 38 -5.18 -3.04 -10.39
C LYS A 38 -3.80 -3.59 -10.01
N LEU A 39 -3.74 -4.49 -9.04
CA LEU A 39 -2.53 -5.20 -8.65
C LEU A 39 -2.63 -6.64 -9.15
N THR A 40 -1.71 -7.06 -10.01
CA THR A 40 -1.59 -8.45 -10.48
C THR A 40 -0.14 -8.92 -10.43
N GLY A 41 0.10 -10.21 -10.64
CA GLY A 41 1.46 -10.76 -10.70
C GLY A 41 1.49 -12.17 -11.29
N LEU A 42 2.70 -12.74 -11.38
CA LEU A 42 2.96 -14.02 -12.06
C LEU A 42 2.45 -15.27 -11.34
N GLY A 43 2.02 -15.15 -10.09
CA GLY A 43 1.53 -16.29 -9.31
C GLY A 43 0.86 -15.86 -8.01
N VAL A 44 0.37 -16.84 -7.27
CA VAL A 44 -0.26 -16.66 -5.96
C VAL A 44 0.80 -16.38 -4.89
N GLY A 45 0.58 -15.38 -4.04
CA GLY A 45 1.45 -15.07 -2.89
C GLY A 45 2.89 -14.72 -3.26
N THR A 46 3.14 -14.21 -4.46
CA THR A 46 4.52 -13.86 -4.88
C THR A 46 4.96 -12.49 -4.41
N SER A 47 4.06 -11.63 -3.92
CA SER A 47 4.40 -10.26 -3.54
C SER A 47 3.63 -9.72 -2.34
N ILE A 48 4.27 -8.85 -1.57
CA ILE A 48 3.63 -8.00 -0.55
C ILE A 48 3.24 -6.64 -1.16
N LEU A 49 2.27 -5.96 -0.56
CA LEU A 49 1.87 -4.58 -0.89
C LEU A 49 3.02 -3.59 -0.65
N GLY A 50 3.87 -3.84 0.35
CA GLY A 50 5.01 -2.98 0.60
C GLY A 50 5.79 -3.27 1.86
N ARG A 51 6.92 -2.56 1.98
CA ARG A 51 7.80 -2.56 3.15
C ARG A 51 8.34 -1.17 3.47
N PRO A 52 8.51 -0.79 4.74
CA PRO A 52 8.96 0.55 5.12
C PRO A 52 10.47 0.71 4.91
N TRP A 53 10.85 1.49 3.89
CA TRP A 53 12.26 1.86 3.69
C TRP A 53 12.71 2.96 4.68
N GLY A 54 11.81 3.89 5.02
CA GLY A 54 11.99 4.87 6.10
C GLY A 54 11.12 4.57 7.32
N PRO A 55 11.45 5.12 8.51
CA PRO A 55 10.70 4.85 9.73
C PRO A 55 9.24 5.31 9.67
N TYR A 56 8.96 6.47 9.08
CA TYR A 56 7.59 7.03 8.98
C TYR A 56 6.90 6.69 7.66
N SER A 57 7.32 5.61 6.99
CA SER A 57 6.83 5.22 5.66
C SER A 57 5.31 5.23 5.60
N ARG A 58 4.73 5.74 4.50
CA ARG A 58 3.29 5.92 4.37
C ARG A 58 2.82 5.43 3.01
N VAL A 59 1.94 4.42 3.01
CA VAL A 59 1.40 3.80 1.79
C VAL A 59 -0.08 3.50 2.00
N VAL A 60 -0.91 3.95 1.05
CA VAL A 60 -2.36 3.69 1.05
C VAL A 60 -2.78 3.09 -0.29
N PHE A 61 -3.44 1.93 -0.22
CA PHE A 61 -4.22 1.39 -1.34
C PHE A 61 -5.70 1.61 -1.07
N ALA A 62 -6.40 2.23 -2.01
CA ALA A 62 -7.83 2.52 -1.89
C ALA A 62 -8.57 2.12 -3.15
N LEU A 63 -9.76 1.53 -2.99
CA LEU A 63 -10.68 1.18 -4.08
C LEU A 63 -10.01 0.35 -5.18
N SER A 64 -9.00 -0.44 -4.82
CA SER A 64 -8.10 -1.09 -5.77
C SER A 64 -8.35 -2.60 -5.82
N PHE A 65 -8.25 -3.17 -7.01
CA PHE A 65 -8.30 -4.62 -7.19
C PHE A 65 -6.95 -5.24 -6.82
N MET A 66 -6.98 -6.34 -6.07
CA MET A 66 -5.80 -7.13 -5.71
C MET A 66 -6.02 -8.60 -6.10
N SER A 67 -5.24 -9.11 -7.05
CA SER A 67 -5.25 -10.53 -7.37
C SER A 67 -4.61 -11.35 -6.24
N SER A 68 -4.74 -12.68 -6.31
CA SER A 68 -4.11 -13.63 -5.38
C SER A 68 -2.57 -13.55 -5.30
N THR A 69 -1.93 -12.69 -6.08
CA THR A 69 -0.49 -12.43 -6.00
C THR A 69 -0.08 -11.80 -4.67
N VAL A 70 -0.99 -11.07 -4.03
CA VAL A 70 -0.75 -10.41 -2.74
C VAL A 70 -0.74 -11.46 -1.64
N ARG A 71 0.37 -11.55 -0.90
CA ARG A 71 0.52 -12.43 0.26
C ARG A 71 -0.46 -12.06 1.38
N PRO A 72 -0.99 -13.03 2.15
CA PRO A 72 -1.98 -12.77 3.22
C PRO A 72 -1.55 -11.72 4.25
N GLU A 73 -0.29 -11.71 4.66
CA GLU A 73 0.30 -10.72 5.58
C GLU A 73 0.26 -9.30 5.01
N GLY A 74 0.26 -9.17 3.68
CA GLY A 74 0.15 -7.93 2.92
C GLY A 74 1.36 -7.00 3.03
N TRP A 75 2.00 -6.90 4.19
CA TRP A 75 3.08 -5.97 4.46
C TRP A 75 4.18 -6.66 5.28
N ASP A 76 5.39 -6.13 5.18
CA ASP A 76 6.57 -6.65 5.88
C ASP A 76 7.30 -5.45 6.49
N ASP A 77 7.72 -5.55 7.76
CA ASP A 77 8.40 -4.47 8.49
C ASP A 77 9.91 -4.39 8.18
N TRP A 78 10.40 -5.30 7.36
CA TRP A 78 11.79 -5.48 6.97
C TRP A 78 12.72 -5.78 8.15
N ASN A 79 12.26 -6.65 9.06
CA ASN A 79 12.96 -7.05 10.29
C ASN A 79 13.27 -5.88 11.23
N ASP A 80 12.45 -4.84 11.19
CA ASP A 80 12.56 -3.69 12.10
C ASP A 80 11.20 -3.37 12.76
N PRO A 81 10.91 -4.01 13.90
CA PRO A 81 9.68 -3.79 14.64
C PRO A 81 9.48 -2.34 15.11
N ALA A 82 10.54 -1.52 15.18
CA ALA A 82 10.39 -0.11 15.55
C ALA A 82 9.58 0.68 14.51
N LYS A 83 9.65 0.27 13.24
CA LYS A 83 8.90 0.90 12.13
C LYS A 83 7.41 0.62 12.22
N GLN A 84 6.99 -0.50 12.81
CA GLN A 84 5.58 -0.85 12.98
C GLN A 84 4.80 0.22 13.76
N ARG A 85 5.47 0.97 14.65
CA ARG A 85 4.84 2.03 15.46
C ARG A 85 4.65 3.35 14.71
N THR A 86 5.41 3.58 13.63
CA THR A 86 5.50 4.90 12.98
C THR A 86 5.13 4.87 11.50
N ALA A 87 5.21 3.71 10.84
CA ALA A 87 4.75 3.52 9.48
C ALA A 87 3.21 3.50 9.42
N PHE A 88 2.64 4.13 8.39
CA PHE A 88 1.20 4.19 8.15
C PHE A 88 0.83 3.44 6.87
N TYR A 89 0.42 2.18 7.03
CA TYR A 89 0.18 1.25 5.93
C TYR A 89 -1.28 0.84 5.92
N GLY A 90 -2.04 1.33 4.95
CA GLY A 90 -3.50 1.28 4.98
C GLY A 90 -4.13 0.71 3.71
N GLN A 91 -5.25 0.03 3.89
CA GLN A 91 -6.15 -0.39 2.81
C GLN A 91 -7.53 0.21 3.03
N TYR A 92 -8.19 0.67 1.97
CA TYR A 92 -9.57 1.15 2.02
C TYR A 92 -10.40 0.53 0.89
N GLN A 93 -11.43 -0.25 1.24
CA GLN A 93 -12.37 -0.84 0.26
C GLN A 93 -11.67 -1.48 -0.96
N CYS A 94 -10.54 -2.15 -0.73
CA CYS A 94 -9.88 -2.94 -1.77
C CYS A 94 -10.61 -4.27 -1.95
N TYR A 95 -10.60 -4.79 -3.17
CA TYR A 95 -11.38 -5.96 -3.55
C TYR A 95 -10.56 -6.97 -4.36
N GLY A 96 -11.06 -8.21 -4.46
CA GLY A 96 -10.35 -9.32 -5.09
C GLY A 96 -9.76 -10.29 -4.07
N GLU A 97 -9.23 -11.41 -4.54
CA GLU A 97 -8.76 -12.49 -3.66
C GLU A 97 -7.61 -12.04 -2.74
N GLY A 98 -6.72 -11.19 -3.25
CA GLY A 98 -5.57 -10.69 -2.50
C GLY A 98 -5.89 -9.54 -1.54
N SER A 99 -7.13 -9.02 -1.51
CA SER A 99 -7.49 -7.87 -0.66
C SER A 99 -7.97 -8.25 0.74
N LYS A 100 -8.15 -9.55 1.02
CA LYS A 100 -8.60 -10.04 2.33
C LYS A 100 -7.70 -9.53 3.45
N THR A 101 -8.30 -9.00 4.51
CA THR A 101 -7.58 -8.36 5.62
C THR A 101 -7.33 -9.29 6.82
N ASP A 102 -8.05 -10.41 6.92
CA ASP A 102 -7.99 -11.35 8.07
C ASP A 102 -6.59 -11.91 8.36
N GLY A 103 -5.72 -11.98 7.35
CA GLY A 103 -4.35 -12.46 7.47
C GLY A 103 -3.28 -11.37 7.57
N ARG A 104 -3.67 -10.08 7.58
CA ARG A 104 -2.74 -8.96 7.54
C ARG A 104 -1.94 -8.84 8.83
N VAL A 105 -0.74 -8.28 8.71
CA VAL A 105 0.04 -7.89 9.90
C VAL A 105 -0.75 -6.93 10.79
N ALA A 106 -0.67 -7.15 12.11
CA ALA A 106 -1.48 -6.45 13.10
C ALA A 106 -1.26 -4.92 13.16
N TRP A 107 -0.11 -4.44 12.68
CA TRP A 107 0.23 -3.02 12.64
C TRP A 107 -0.31 -2.30 11.38
N SER A 108 -0.89 -3.03 10.43
CA SER A 108 -1.54 -2.42 9.26
C SER A 108 -2.96 -1.96 9.58
N HIS A 109 -3.50 -1.08 8.74
CA HIS A 109 -4.80 -0.45 8.97
C HIS A 109 -5.82 -0.85 7.91
N ASP A 110 -6.98 -1.34 8.35
CA ASP A 110 -8.21 -1.31 7.56
C ASP A 110 -8.90 0.03 7.81
N LEU A 111 -8.87 0.90 6.80
CA LEU A 111 -9.22 2.30 6.96
C LEU A 111 -10.73 2.48 6.89
N SER A 112 -11.27 3.36 7.73
CA SER A 112 -12.58 3.96 7.52
C SER A 112 -12.55 4.97 6.37
N GLN A 113 -13.74 5.37 5.90
CA GLN A 113 -13.86 6.44 4.90
C GLN A 113 -13.19 7.74 5.35
N ALA A 114 -13.35 8.12 6.62
CA ALA A 114 -12.77 9.34 7.17
C ALA A 114 -11.23 9.28 7.17
N GLN A 115 -10.65 8.13 7.50
CA GLN A 115 -9.19 7.94 7.47
C GLN A 115 -8.63 7.88 6.04
N ALA A 116 -9.40 7.35 5.08
CA ALA A 116 -8.98 7.25 3.68
C ALA A 116 -9.15 8.56 2.89
N ALA A 117 -10.11 9.41 3.26
CA ALA A 117 -10.49 10.62 2.54
C ALA A 117 -9.31 11.52 2.12
N PRO A 118 -8.33 11.81 2.99
CA PRO A 118 -7.19 12.66 2.64
C PRO A 118 -6.35 12.10 1.49
N PHE A 119 -6.26 10.77 1.37
CA PHE A 119 -5.36 10.10 0.43
C PHE A 119 -6.00 9.83 -0.94
N ILE A 120 -7.33 9.82 -1.03
CA ILE A 120 -8.05 9.41 -2.25
C ILE A 120 -8.46 10.58 -3.16
N THR A 121 -8.22 11.81 -2.73
CA THR A 121 -8.57 13.02 -3.47
C THR A 121 -7.37 13.61 -4.22
N LYS A 122 -7.62 14.50 -5.18
CA LYS A 122 -6.56 15.25 -5.86
C LYS A 122 -5.78 16.17 -4.91
N ALA A 123 -6.38 16.57 -3.78
CA ALA A 123 -5.73 17.43 -2.79
C ALA A 123 -4.47 16.80 -2.20
N TRP A 124 -4.38 15.46 -2.17
CA TRP A 124 -3.20 14.72 -1.70
C TRP A 124 -1.89 15.13 -2.38
N VAL A 125 -1.95 15.58 -3.64
CA VAL A 125 -0.77 16.01 -4.42
C VAL A 125 -0.85 17.47 -4.84
N SER A 126 -1.63 18.28 -4.10
CA SER A 126 -2.00 19.65 -4.50
C SER A 126 -2.57 19.71 -5.92
N GLY A 127 -3.20 18.63 -6.38
CA GLY A 127 -3.61 18.43 -7.76
C GLY A 127 -4.62 19.47 -8.24
N GLN A 128 -5.36 20.11 -7.33
CA GLN A 128 -6.28 21.20 -7.66
C GLN A 128 -5.57 22.43 -8.23
N GLU A 129 -4.27 22.59 -7.97
CA GLU A 129 -3.48 23.73 -8.42
C GLU A 129 -2.93 23.54 -9.84
N TRP A 130 -2.72 22.28 -10.28
CA TRP A 130 -1.96 21.99 -11.50
C TRP A 130 -2.57 20.93 -12.43
N LEU A 131 -3.42 20.03 -11.93
CA LEU A 131 -4.16 19.08 -12.77
C LEU A 131 -5.41 19.75 -13.31
N ARG A 132 -5.42 20.02 -14.62
CA ARG A 132 -6.59 20.50 -15.37
C ARG A 132 -7.56 19.37 -15.68
#